data_AF-A0AAJ2LIR6-F1
#
_entry.id   AF-A0AAJ2LIR6-F1
#
_cell.length_a   1.000
_cell.length_b   1.000
_cell.length_c   1.000
_cell.angle_alpha   90.00
_cell.angle_beta   90.00
_cell.angle_gamma   90.00
#
_symmetry.space_group_name_H-M   'P 1'
#
loop_
_entity.id
_entity.type
_entity.pdbx_description
1 polymer ?
#
loop_
_entity_poly.entity_id
_entity_poly.type
_entity_poly.pdbx_seq_one_letter_code
_entity_poly.pdbx_strand_id
1 'polypeptide(L)'
;MAASSGVPPRAADRFRSTGAVPVDGLPNTTAMERVMPQIGQFTRETSGFTGRIETFTLFRDIAIVPAEPSDAENAPDYRIHARDDGAEETGPEIGAGWKRTGERAGEYVALLIDDPALPQPIRANLFRDDEAGNAWSLHWSRPRDRAEKD
;
A
#
# COMPACT_ATOMS: atom_id res chain seq x y z
N MET A 1 5.91 -25.70 -74.95
CA MET A 1 4.45 -25.78 -74.71
C MET A 1 4.23 -25.75 -73.21
N ALA A 2 3.20 -25.01 -72.77
CA ALA A 2 2.81 -24.71 -71.38
C ALA A 2 3.68 -23.69 -70.62
N ALA A 3 3.14 -22.73 -69.89
CA ALA A 3 1.98 -21.86 -70.05
C ALA A 3 2.15 -20.79 -68.96
N SER A 4 1.90 -19.55 -69.35
CA SER A 4 1.96 -18.35 -68.52
C SER A 4 0.98 -18.45 -67.34
N SER A 5 1.46 -18.18 -66.13
CA SER A 5 0.62 -17.95 -64.95
C SER A 5 0.80 -16.50 -64.53
N GLY A 6 -0.14 -15.65 -64.98
CA GLY A 6 -0.25 -14.27 -64.55
C GLY A 6 -0.80 -14.16 -63.12
N VAL A 7 -0.23 -13.24 -62.35
CA VAL A 7 -0.83 -12.70 -61.13
C VAL A 7 -0.90 -11.18 -61.30
N PRO A 8 -2.07 -10.55 -61.09
CA PRO A 8 -2.34 -9.14 -61.43
C PRO A 8 -1.71 -8.13 -60.44
N PRO A 9 -1.62 -6.83 -60.84
CA PRO A 9 -0.92 -5.80 -60.08
C PRO A 9 -1.67 -5.39 -58.81
N ARG A 10 -0.92 -5.13 -57.73
CA ARG A 10 -1.46 -4.50 -56.52
C ARG A 10 -1.80 -3.04 -56.80
N ALA A 11 -3.09 -2.73 -56.65
CA ALA A 11 -3.62 -1.37 -56.66
C ALA A 11 -3.00 -0.54 -55.53
N ALA A 12 -2.66 0.69 -55.87
CA ALA A 12 -2.35 1.75 -54.93
C ALA A 12 -3.63 2.13 -54.18
N ASP A 13 -3.55 2.22 -52.86
CA ASP A 13 -4.45 3.08 -52.10
C ASP A 13 -3.65 4.06 -51.24
N ARG A 14 -3.99 5.32 -51.48
CA ARG A 14 -3.47 6.49 -50.80
C ARG A 14 -4.13 6.53 -49.42
N PHE A 15 -3.33 6.42 -48.37
CA PHE A 15 -3.69 7.01 -47.09
C PHE A 15 -2.54 7.88 -46.60
N ARG A 16 -2.66 9.20 -46.83
CA ARG A 16 -2.20 10.14 -45.82
C ARG A 16 -3.15 9.96 -44.63
N SER A 17 -2.63 9.45 -43.53
CA SER A 17 -3.15 9.81 -42.22
C SER A 17 -1.93 10.09 -41.35
N THR A 18 -1.80 11.35 -40.99
CA THR A 18 -0.87 11.85 -39.99
C THR A 18 -1.26 11.21 -38.66
N GLY A 19 -0.75 10.01 -38.39
CA GLY A 19 -0.79 9.41 -37.07
C GLY A 19 0.16 10.19 -36.19
N ALA A 20 -0.40 10.99 -35.28
CA ALA A 20 0.33 11.63 -34.21
C ALA A 20 1.19 10.58 -33.49
N VAL A 21 2.50 10.74 -33.57
CA VAL A 21 3.43 10.16 -32.60
C VAL A 21 3.07 10.76 -31.24
N PRO A 22 2.63 9.99 -30.23
CA PRO A 22 2.61 10.50 -28.88
C PRO A 22 4.07 10.64 -28.45
N VAL A 23 4.55 11.88 -28.47
CA VAL A 23 5.75 12.26 -27.72
C VAL A 23 5.37 12.09 -26.25
N ASP A 24 6.25 11.43 -25.52
CA ASP A 24 6.16 11.06 -24.11
C ASP A 24 5.41 9.75 -23.81
N GLY A 25 6.20 8.67 -23.78
CA GLY A 25 5.86 7.40 -23.14
C GLY A 25 5.83 7.53 -21.62
N LEU A 26 4.98 8.40 -21.09
CA LEU A 26 4.57 8.38 -19.70
C LEU A 26 3.22 7.67 -19.62
N PRO A 27 3.10 6.56 -18.85
CA PRO A 27 1.81 5.90 -18.70
C PRO A 27 0.78 6.87 -18.11
N ASN A 28 -0.40 6.87 -18.74
CA ASN A 28 -1.58 7.68 -18.41
C ASN A 28 -1.77 7.84 -16.89
N THR A 29 -1.64 9.07 -16.39
CA THR A 29 -1.91 9.44 -14.99
C THR A 29 -3.43 9.54 -14.76
N THR A 30 -4.15 8.42 -14.85
CA THR A 30 -5.58 8.34 -14.42
C THR A 30 -5.98 6.94 -13.94
N ALA A 31 -5.04 6.00 -13.86
CA ALA A 31 -5.13 4.87 -12.94
C ALA A 31 -3.90 4.93 -12.05
N MET A 32 -3.90 5.84 -11.07
CA MET A 32 -3.02 5.67 -9.92
C MET A 32 -3.50 4.41 -9.20
N GLU A 33 -3.06 3.26 -9.66
CA GLU A 33 -2.68 2.22 -8.72
C GLU A 33 -1.66 2.91 -7.81
N ARG A 34 -2.16 3.44 -6.69
CA ARG A 34 -1.41 4.21 -5.73
C ARG A 34 -0.36 3.23 -5.22
N VAL A 35 0.83 3.23 -5.82
CA VAL A 35 1.96 2.43 -5.35
C VAL A 35 2.28 2.98 -3.97
N MET A 36 1.65 2.39 -2.96
CA MET A 36 1.87 2.70 -1.56
C MET A 36 3.17 2.00 -1.21
N PRO A 37 4.25 2.75 -0.88
CA PRO A 37 5.52 2.12 -0.54
C PRO A 37 5.33 1.15 0.60
N GLN A 38 5.82 -0.08 0.45
CA GLN A 38 5.90 -1.03 1.54
C GLN A 38 7.01 -0.57 2.49
N ILE A 39 6.64 -0.31 3.74
CA ILE A 39 7.52 0.19 4.80
C ILE A 39 7.68 -0.80 5.96
N GLY A 40 7.21 -2.03 5.78
CA GLY A 40 7.32 -3.03 6.84
C GLY A 40 6.73 -4.38 6.45
N GLN A 41 7.11 -5.36 7.26
CA GLN A 41 6.67 -6.76 7.15
C GLN A 41 6.29 -7.25 8.53
N PHE A 42 5.16 -7.96 8.58
CA PHE A 42 4.53 -8.38 9.81
C PHE A 42 4.08 -9.83 9.69
N THR A 43 4.07 -10.47 10.85
CA THR A 43 3.52 -11.80 11.04
C THR A 43 2.30 -11.71 11.93
N ARG A 44 1.22 -12.38 11.52
CA ARG A 44 0.03 -12.56 12.35
C ARG A 44 0.37 -13.50 13.51
N GLU A 45 0.15 -13.02 14.72
CA GLU A 45 0.26 -13.80 15.94
C GLU A 45 -1.14 -14.21 16.43
N THR A 46 -1.23 -14.95 17.54
CA THR A 46 -2.49 -15.52 18.06
C THR A 46 -3.58 -14.45 18.26
N SER A 47 -3.22 -13.27 18.77
CA SER A 47 -4.18 -12.17 19.01
C SER A 47 -3.77 -10.86 18.35
N GLY A 48 -2.59 -10.76 17.77
CA GLY A 48 -2.03 -9.49 17.29
C GLY A 48 -1.14 -9.66 16.07
N PHE A 49 -0.22 -8.72 15.88
CA PHE A 49 0.79 -8.78 14.85
C PHE A 49 2.13 -8.34 15.42
N THR A 50 3.20 -8.96 14.96
CA THR A 50 4.56 -8.54 15.27
C THR A 50 5.31 -8.36 13.98
N GLY A 51 6.13 -7.33 13.90
CA GLY A 51 6.87 -7.05 12.70
C GLY A 51 7.80 -5.89 12.88
N ARG A 52 8.32 -5.43 11.75
CA ARG A 52 9.28 -4.33 11.72
C ARG A 52 8.87 -3.29 10.70
N ILE A 53 9.04 -2.05 11.10
CA ILE A 53 9.00 -0.90 10.20
C ILE A 53 10.42 -0.65 9.72
N GLU A 54 10.56 -0.58 8.41
CA GLU A 54 11.83 -0.36 7.73
C GLU A 54 11.64 0.71 6.66
N THR A 55 12.21 1.88 6.93
CA THR A 55 12.30 3.03 6.03
C THR A 55 13.74 3.54 6.03
N PHE A 56 14.05 4.54 5.21
CA PHE A 56 15.40 5.10 5.15
C PHE A 56 15.94 5.61 6.50
N THR A 57 15.07 6.16 7.36
CA THR A 57 15.48 6.77 8.65
C THR A 57 14.89 6.10 9.88
N LEU A 58 13.88 5.24 9.72
CA LEU A 58 13.21 4.55 10.81
C LEU A 58 13.31 3.05 10.60
N PHE A 59 13.94 2.38 11.56
CA PHE A 59 14.08 0.93 11.63
C PHE A 59 13.71 0.49 13.04
N ARG A 60 12.50 -0.06 13.23
CA ARG A 60 11.98 -0.36 14.57
C ARG A 60 11.05 -1.55 14.57
N ASP A 61 11.30 -2.47 15.50
CA ASP A 61 10.39 -3.58 15.79
C ASP A 61 9.18 -3.06 16.56
N ILE A 62 8.00 -3.50 16.14
CA ILE A 62 6.75 -3.07 16.76
C ILE A 62 5.80 -4.26 16.95
N ALA A 63 4.98 -4.16 17.99
CA ALA A 63 3.91 -5.09 18.29
C ALA A 63 2.56 -4.37 18.17
N ILE A 64 1.63 -5.00 17.47
CA ILE A 64 0.26 -4.55 17.32
C ILE A 64 -0.61 -5.49 18.15
N VAL A 65 -1.10 -5.00 19.27
CA VAL A 65 -1.86 -5.79 20.24
C VAL A 65 -3.32 -5.34 20.25
N PRO A 66 -4.31 -6.22 20.52
CA PRO A 66 -5.69 -5.79 20.68
C PRO A 66 -5.81 -4.70 21.73
N ALA A 67 -6.56 -3.64 21.41
CA ALA A 67 -6.91 -2.64 22.41
C ALA A 67 -7.98 -3.19 23.36
N GLU A 68 -8.01 -2.69 24.59
CA GLU A 68 -9.14 -2.96 25.49
C GLU A 68 -10.44 -2.39 24.89
N PRO A 69 -11.54 -3.16 24.93
CA PRO A 69 -12.81 -2.71 24.40
C PRO A 69 -13.27 -1.45 25.13
N SER A 70 -13.70 -0.45 24.36
CA SER A 70 -14.15 0.85 24.86
C SER A 70 -15.40 1.26 24.10
N ASP A 71 -16.37 1.87 24.81
CA ASP A 71 -17.59 2.42 24.24
C ASP A 71 -17.38 3.78 23.53
N ALA A 72 -16.13 4.25 23.42
CA ALA A 72 -15.82 5.50 22.75
C ALA A 72 -16.10 5.43 21.24
N GLU A 73 -16.72 6.47 20.69
CA GLU A 73 -16.88 6.62 19.25
C GLU A 73 -15.49 6.68 18.59
N ASN A 74 -15.20 5.72 17.70
CA ASN A 74 -13.90 5.52 17.05
C ASN A 74 -12.75 5.03 17.98
N ALA A 75 -13.09 4.26 19.02
CA ALA A 75 -12.11 3.50 19.79
C ALA A 75 -11.19 2.67 18.85
N PRO A 76 -9.87 2.60 19.14
CA PRO A 76 -8.97 1.77 18.36
C PRO A 76 -9.24 0.28 18.59
N ASP A 77 -9.09 -0.53 17.54
CA ASP A 77 -9.15 -1.99 17.64
C ASP A 77 -7.81 -2.56 18.13
N TYR A 78 -6.73 -1.85 17.86
CA TYR A 78 -5.37 -2.25 18.19
C TYR A 78 -4.57 -1.08 18.76
N ARG A 79 -3.64 -1.41 19.65
CA ARG A 79 -2.58 -0.50 20.12
C ARG A 79 -1.26 -0.92 19.52
N ILE A 80 -0.44 0.06 19.16
CA ILE A 80 0.87 -0.16 18.56
C ILE A 80 1.91 0.19 19.62
N HIS A 81 2.80 -0.75 19.88
CA HIS A 81 3.86 -0.58 20.84
C HIS A 81 5.23 -0.75 20.20
N ALA A 82 6.18 0.06 20.63
CA ALA A 82 7.58 -0.19 20.30
C ALA A 82 8.05 -1.46 20.99
N ARG A 83 8.85 -2.26 20.29
CA ARG A 83 9.55 -3.42 20.85
C ARG A 83 11.05 -3.15 20.86
N ASP A 84 11.70 -3.46 21.96
CA ASP A 84 13.17 -3.52 22.02
C ASP A 84 13.63 -4.95 21.77
N ASP A 85 14.77 -5.07 21.08
CA ASP A 85 15.37 -6.36 20.79
C ASP A 85 15.74 -7.08 22.11
N GLY A 86 15.24 -8.30 22.28
CA GLY A 86 15.45 -9.10 23.50
C GLY A 86 14.57 -8.75 24.71
N ALA A 87 13.64 -7.79 24.61
CA ALA A 87 12.69 -7.51 25.68
C ALA A 87 11.44 -8.42 25.58
N GLU A 88 11.07 -9.05 26.71
CA GLU A 88 9.81 -9.78 26.85
C GLU A 88 8.61 -8.85 27.02
N GLU A 89 8.83 -7.65 27.58
CA GLU A 89 7.79 -6.67 27.81
C GLU A 89 7.58 -5.79 26.58
N THR A 90 6.29 -5.54 26.29
CA THR A 90 5.85 -4.60 25.27
C THR A 90 6.20 -3.17 25.70
N GLY A 91 6.98 -2.44 24.90
CA GLY A 91 7.44 -1.10 25.21
C GLY A 91 6.35 -0.02 25.12
N PRO A 92 6.75 1.27 25.07
CA PRO A 92 5.78 2.37 25.05
C PRO A 92 4.83 2.29 23.86
N GLU A 93 3.62 2.76 24.06
CA GLU A 93 2.63 2.93 23.00
C GLU A 93 3.07 4.07 22.07
N ILE A 94 3.10 3.77 20.78
CA ILE A 94 3.55 4.67 19.70
C ILE A 94 2.45 4.87 18.65
N GLY A 95 1.23 4.40 18.90
CA GLY A 95 0.14 4.54 17.96
C GLY A 95 -1.02 3.59 18.17
N ALA A 96 -1.92 3.61 17.20
CA ALA A 96 -3.19 2.88 17.23
C ALA A 96 -3.56 2.32 15.85
N GLY A 97 -4.39 1.28 15.85
CA GLY A 97 -4.88 0.61 14.66
C GLY A 97 -6.39 0.40 14.67
N TRP A 98 -6.99 0.42 13.49
CA TRP A 98 -8.42 0.19 13.27
C TRP A 98 -8.61 -0.88 12.20
N LYS A 99 -9.47 -1.86 12.47
CA LYS A 99 -9.89 -2.84 11.48
C LYS A 99 -10.78 -2.15 10.45
N ARG A 100 -10.47 -2.35 9.18
CA ARG A 100 -11.22 -1.80 8.06
C ARG A 100 -11.43 -2.88 7.02
N THR A 101 -12.49 -2.72 6.24
CA THR A 101 -12.78 -3.59 5.11
C THR A 101 -12.82 -2.73 3.86
N GLY A 102 -12.00 -3.09 2.87
CA GLY A 102 -11.93 -2.42 1.58
C GLY A 102 -12.56 -3.30 0.51
N GLU A 103 -13.27 -2.68 -0.44
CA GLU A 103 -13.94 -3.39 -1.52
C GLU A 103 -12.98 -4.21 -2.40
N ARG A 104 -11.74 -3.74 -2.56
CA ARG A 104 -10.70 -4.40 -3.38
C ARG A 104 -9.62 -5.13 -2.58
N ALA A 105 -9.43 -4.75 -1.32
CA ALA A 105 -8.33 -5.24 -0.48
C ALA A 105 -8.78 -6.24 0.59
N GLY A 106 -10.09 -6.45 0.74
CA GLY A 106 -10.64 -7.27 1.82
C GLY A 106 -10.41 -6.63 3.19
N GLU A 107 -10.17 -7.45 4.20
CA GLU A 107 -9.87 -6.99 5.56
C GLU A 107 -8.43 -6.48 5.66
N TYR A 108 -8.27 -5.27 6.19
CA TYR A 108 -6.97 -4.66 6.45
C TYR A 108 -6.99 -3.89 7.77
N VAL A 109 -5.82 -3.57 8.30
CA VAL A 109 -5.70 -2.74 9.51
C VAL A 109 -5.11 -1.39 9.13
N ALA A 110 -5.87 -0.32 9.32
CA ALA A 110 -5.37 1.03 9.19
C ALA A 110 -4.58 1.38 10.45
N LEU A 111 -3.32 1.78 10.32
CA LEU A 111 -2.43 2.16 11.41
C LEU A 111 -2.13 3.66 11.38
N LEU A 112 -2.12 4.25 12.57
CA LEU A 112 -1.61 5.59 12.83
C LEU A 112 -0.50 5.47 13.87
N ILE A 113 0.73 5.79 13.46
CA ILE A 113 1.89 5.83 14.35
C ILE A 113 2.19 7.30 14.61
N ASP A 114 2.19 7.67 15.87
CA ASP A 114 2.37 9.04 16.33
C ASP A 114 3.32 9.02 17.53
N ASP A 115 4.55 9.48 17.31
CA ASP A 115 5.60 9.55 18.31
C ASP A 115 6.12 11.00 18.36
N PRO A 116 6.44 11.56 19.55
CA PRO A 116 6.91 12.94 19.67
C PRO A 116 8.15 13.27 18.83
N ALA A 117 8.98 12.29 18.46
CA ALA A 117 10.13 12.49 17.59
C ALA A 117 9.75 12.56 16.10
N LEU A 118 8.52 12.20 15.73
CA LEU A 118 8.03 12.28 14.36
C LEU A 118 7.52 13.70 14.07
N PRO A 119 7.95 14.32 12.96
CA PRO A 119 7.43 15.63 12.56
C PRO A 119 5.95 15.57 12.14
N GLN A 120 5.48 14.41 11.70
CA GLN A 120 4.09 14.14 11.35
C GLN A 120 3.76 12.67 11.64
N PRO A 121 2.50 12.36 12.00
CA PRO A 121 2.05 10.99 12.17
C PRO A 121 2.18 10.18 10.88
N ILE A 122 2.66 8.94 11.00
CA ILE A 122 2.76 7.99 9.89
C ILE A 122 1.42 7.26 9.76
N ARG A 123 0.78 7.39 8.61
CA ARG A 123 -0.43 6.64 8.25
C ARG A 123 -0.09 5.51 7.30
N ALA A 124 -0.38 4.29 7.73
CA ALA A 124 -0.08 3.10 6.95
C ALA A 124 -1.24 2.10 7.01
N ASN A 125 -1.28 1.16 6.07
CA ASN A 125 -2.29 0.11 6.02
C ASN A 125 -1.58 -1.23 5.98
N LEU A 126 -1.99 -2.13 6.88
CA LEU A 126 -1.49 -3.48 6.97
C LEU A 126 -2.40 -4.39 6.15
N PHE A 127 -1.87 -4.93 5.04
CA PHE A 127 -2.56 -5.84 4.14
C PHE A 127 -2.04 -7.26 4.29
N ARG A 128 -2.91 -8.22 4.01
CA ARG A 128 -2.54 -9.64 3.99
C ARG A 128 -1.87 -9.96 2.66
N ASP A 129 -0.68 -10.55 2.71
CA ASP A 129 0.10 -10.88 1.51
C ASP A 129 -0.11 -12.32 1.05
N ASP A 130 -0.37 -13.25 1.97
CA ASP A 130 -0.46 -14.68 1.67
C ASP A 130 -1.87 -15.26 1.86
N GLU A 131 -2.13 -16.34 1.13
CA GLU A 131 -3.37 -17.10 1.27
C GLU A 131 -3.42 -17.84 2.63
N ALA A 132 -2.25 -18.09 3.25
CA ALA A 132 -2.15 -18.69 4.59
C ALA A 132 -2.59 -17.76 5.73
N GLY A 133 -2.58 -16.43 5.53
CA GLY A 133 -2.95 -15.40 6.50
C GLY A 133 -1.88 -15.02 7.52
N ASN A 134 -0.65 -15.47 7.32
CA ASN A 134 0.43 -15.30 8.28
C ASN A 134 1.31 -14.11 7.93
N ALA A 135 1.57 -13.86 6.64
CA ALA A 135 2.39 -12.74 6.18
C ALA A 135 1.54 -11.50 5.85
N TRP A 136 1.99 -10.35 6.34
CA TRP A 136 1.32 -9.07 6.15
C TRP A 136 2.31 -7.96 5.78
N SER A 137 1.95 -7.14 4.81
CA SER A 137 2.72 -5.99 4.36
C SER A 137 2.16 -4.69 4.92
N LEU A 138 3.06 -3.84 5.43
CA LEU A 138 2.69 -2.51 5.86
C LEU A 138 2.96 -1.51 4.75
N HIS A 139 1.91 -0.88 4.24
CA HIS A 139 1.97 0.06 3.14
C HIS A 139 1.71 1.49 3.60
N TRP A 140 2.68 2.36 3.41
CA TRP A 140 2.57 3.77 3.80
C TRP A 140 1.72 4.57 2.81
N SER A 141 0.91 5.47 3.35
CA SER A 141 0.17 6.45 2.57
C SER A 141 0.57 7.86 2.98
N ARG A 142 1.04 8.65 2.01
CA ARG A 142 1.34 10.06 2.25
C ARG A 142 0.05 10.80 2.63
N PRO A 143 0.05 11.64 3.70
CA PRO A 143 -1.06 12.54 3.99
C PRO A 143 -1.38 13.34 2.73
N ARG A 144 -2.65 13.34 2.31
CA ARG A 144 -3.10 14.25 1.27
C ARG A 144 -3.24 15.61 1.93
N ASP A 145 -2.64 16.63 1.33
CA ASP A 145 -2.81 17.99 1.80
C ASP A 145 -4.32 18.29 1.84
N ARG A 146 -4.84 18.61 3.02
CA ARG A 146 -6.23 19.02 3.20
C ARG A 146 -6.31 20.55 3.14
N ALA A 147 -5.44 21.19 2.37
CA ALA A 147 -5.59 22.58 1.96
C ALA A 147 -6.53 22.67 0.76
N GLU A 148 -7.83 22.51 0.99
CA GLU A 148 -8.91 23.12 0.18
C GLU A 148 -10.25 22.72 0.81
N LYS A 149 -10.62 23.42 1.89
CA LYS A 149 -12.02 23.76 2.16
C LYS A 149 -12.09 24.92 3.14
N ASP A 150 -12.07 26.13 2.59
CA ASP A 150 -12.79 27.28 3.15
C ASP A 150 -13.85 27.69 2.11
#